data_AF-A0A1A8QJB8-F1
#
_entry.id   AF-A0A1A8QJB8-F1
#
_cell.length_a   1.000
_cell.length_b   1.000
_cell.length_c   1.000
_cell.angle_alpha   90.00
_cell.angle_beta   90.00
_cell.angle_gamma   90.00
#
_symmetry.space_group_name_H-M   'P 1'
#
loop_
_entity.id
_entity.type
_entity.pdbx_description
1 polymer ?
#
loop_
_entity_poly.entity_id
_entity_poly.type
_entity_poly.pdbx_seq_one_letter_code
_entity_poly.pdbx_strand_id
1 'polypeptide(L)'
;NNHMAKVLTKEIYEKLRSKSTPSGFTVDDVIQTGVDNPGHPFIMTVGCVAGDEESYEVFKELLDPVISDRHGGYKPTDKHKTD
;
A
#
# COMPACT_ATOMS: atom_id res chain seq x y z
N ASN A 1 11.92 7.69 0.37
CA ASN A 1 11.23 8.49 -0.67
C ASN A 1 10.40 7.60 -1.61
N ASN A 2 9.38 6.96 -1.05
CA ASN A 2 8.33 6.25 -1.77
C ASN A 2 7.00 6.51 -1.05
N HIS A 3 5.86 6.28 -1.71
CA HIS A 3 4.54 6.59 -1.15
C HIS A 3 4.23 5.77 0.12
N MET A 4 4.55 4.48 0.13
CA MET A 4 4.39 3.59 1.29
C MET A 4 5.05 4.18 2.54
N ALA A 5 6.31 4.62 2.45
CA ALA A 5 7.05 5.18 3.58
C ALA A 5 6.49 6.52 4.11
N LYS A 6 5.70 7.26 3.30
CA LYS A 6 5.01 8.47 3.76
C LYS A 6 3.74 8.15 4.55
N VAL A 7 3.12 7.02 4.25
CA VAL A 7 1.83 6.60 4.84
C VAL A 7 2.04 5.71 6.05
N LEU A 8 3.01 4.80 6.01
CA LEU A 8 3.22 3.82 7.06
C LEU A 8 3.55 4.49 8.38
N THR A 9 2.66 4.34 9.36
CA THR A 9 2.91 4.73 10.76
C THR A 9 3.02 3.48 11.64
N LYS A 10 3.53 3.66 12.87
CA LYS A 10 3.60 2.59 13.85
C LYS A 10 2.21 2.01 14.15
N GLU A 11 1.22 2.87 14.26
CA GLU A 11 -0.17 2.50 14.55
C GLU A 11 -0.79 1.70 13.40
N ILE A 12 -0.54 2.08 12.15
CA ILE A 12 -0.99 1.31 10.97
C ILE A 12 -0.31 -0.06 10.96
N TYR A 13 1.01 -0.11 11.17
CA TYR A 13 1.75 -1.37 11.18
C TYR A 13 1.26 -2.31 12.29
N GLU A 14 1.08 -1.82 13.52
CA GLU A 14 0.61 -2.62 14.65
C GLU A 14 -0.78 -3.25 14.42
N LYS A 15 -1.67 -2.56 13.71
CA LYS A 15 -2.99 -3.09 13.34
C LYS A 15 -2.96 -4.14 12.24
N LEU A 16 -1.99 -4.05 11.32
CA LEU A 16 -1.94 -4.88 10.12
C LEU A 16 -0.98 -6.07 10.25
N ARG A 17 0.04 -6.00 11.11
CA ARG A 17 1.10 -7.03 11.24
C ARG A 17 0.60 -8.44 11.59
N SER A 18 -0.56 -8.56 12.22
CA SER A 18 -1.14 -9.86 12.58
C SER A 18 -2.18 -10.36 11.57
N LYS A 19 -2.39 -9.64 10.46
CA LYS A 19 -3.33 -10.01 9.41
C LYS A 19 -2.59 -10.71 8.27
N SER A 20 -3.28 -11.63 7.63
CA SER A 20 -2.88 -12.22 6.36
C SER A 20 -4.09 -12.36 5.46
N THR A 21 -3.85 -12.41 4.15
CA THR A 21 -4.87 -12.78 3.17
C THR A 21 -5.13 -14.29 3.24
N PRO A 22 -6.18 -14.82 2.55
CA PRO A 22 -6.42 -16.26 2.49
C PRO A 22 -5.26 -17.06 1.90
N SER A 23 -4.44 -16.45 1.05
CA SER A 23 -3.24 -17.07 0.47
C SER A 23 -2.02 -17.05 1.41
N GLY A 24 -2.11 -16.32 2.52
CA GLY A 24 -1.02 -16.14 3.48
C GLY A 24 -0.17 -14.89 3.25
N PHE A 25 -0.52 -14.01 2.31
CA PHE A 25 0.21 -12.75 2.07
C PHE A 25 0.04 -11.79 3.25
N THR A 26 1.12 -11.14 3.69
CA THR A 26 1.17 -10.31 4.91
C THR A 26 1.51 -8.85 4.63
N VAL A 27 1.39 -7.98 5.63
CA VAL A 27 1.80 -6.57 5.50
C VAL A 27 3.31 -6.43 5.24
N ASP A 28 4.14 -7.36 5.73
CA ASP A 28 5.58 -7.33 5.48
C ASP A 28 5.86 -7.61 4.00
N ASP A 29 5.16 -8.59 3.40
CA ASP A 29 5.25 -8.88 1.96
C ASP A 29 4.79 -7.68 1.11
N VAL A 30 3.75 -6.98 1.56
CA VAL A 30 3.25 -5.76 0.91
C VAL A 30 4.33 -4.67 0.83
N ILE A 31 5.07 -4.43 1.91
CA ILE A 31 5.96 -3.26 2.04
C ILE A 31 7.43 -3.55 1.72
N GLN A 32 7.84 -4.82 1.63
CA GLN A 32 9.25 -5.21 1.53
C GLN A 32 9.99 -4.46 0.41
N THR A 33 9.36 -4.30 -0.75
CA THR A 33 9.97 -3.56 -1.88
C THR A 33 10.26 -2.09 -1.54
N GLY A 34 9.42 -1.42 -0.75
CA GLY A 34 9.65 -0.02 -0.35
C GLY A 34 10.60 0.13 0.83
N VAL A 35 10.78 -0.92 1.62
CA VAL A 35 11.83 -0.98 2.67
C VAL A 35 13.20 -1.14 2.02
N ASP A 36 13.35 -2.10 1.10
CA ASP A 36 14.62 -2.40 0.42
C ASP A 36 15.03 -1.31 -0.57
N ASN A 37 14.05 -0.63 -1.17
CA ASN A 37 14.27 0.42 -2.15
C ASN A 37 13.82 1.77 -1.57
N PRO A 38 14.72 2.52 -0.91
CA PRO A 38 14.37 3.79 -0.27
C PRO A 38 13.96 4.87 -1.27
N GLY A 39 14.13 4.67 -2.57
CA GLY A 39 13.64 5.55 -3.64
C GLY A 39 14.16 5.08 -4.99
N HIS A 40 13.82 5.83 -6.04
CA HIS A 40 14.35 5.61 -7.38
C HIS A 40 14.94 6.92 -7.92
N PRO A 41 16.07 6.92 -8.67
CA PRO A 41 16.78 8.14 -9.04
C PRO A 41 15.97 9.21 -9.80
N PHE A 42 14.90 8.81 -10.48
CA PHE A 42 14.16 9.71 -11.38
C PHE A 42 12.67 9.87 -11.07
N ILE A 43 12.09 8.97 -10.26
CA ILE A 43 10.64 8.92 -10.03
C ILE A 43 10.33 8.64 -8.57
N MET A 44 9.18 9.14 -8.10
CA MET A 44 8.63 8.73 -6.83
C MET A 44 7.94 7.37 -7.00
N THR A 45 8.49 6.35 -6.36
CA THR A 45 7.95 4.98 -6.41
C THR A 45 6.82 4.81 -5.40
N VAL A 46 5.97 3.81 -5.63
CA VAL A 46 4.88 3.46 -4.72
C VAL A 46 5.44 2.82 -3.44
N GLY A 47 6.32 1.82 -3.55
CA GLY A 47 6.96 1.19 -2.40
C GLY A 47 6.11 0.13 -1.69
N CYS A 48 5.01 -0.31 -2.29
CA CYS A 48 4.26 -1.48 -1.86
C CYS A 48 3.62 -2.21 -3.05
N VAL A 49 3.28 -3.48 -2.86
CA VAL A 49 2.63 -4.35 -3.85
C VAL A 49 1.49 -5.14 -3.22
N ALA A 50 0.55 -5.60 -4.05
CA ALA A 50 -0.47 -6.57 -3.66
C ALA A 50 -0.05 -7.97 -4.14
N GLY A 51 -0.21 -8.98 -3.30
CA GLY A 51 0.08 -10.38 -3.65
C GLY A 51 -1.12 -11.11 -4.25
N ASP A 52 -2.32 -10.64 -3.94
CA ASP A 52 -3.61 -11.18 -4.37
C ASP A 52 -4.70 -10.08 -4.34
N GLU A 53 -5.93 -10.43 -4.72
CA GLU A 53 -7.06 -9.49 -4.76
C GLU A 53 -7.43 -9.00 -3.35
N GLU A 54 -7.45 -9.91 -2.38
CA GLU A 54 -7.81 -9.64 -0.99
C GLU A 54 -6.84 -8.70 -0.29
N SER A 55 -5.59 -8.58 -0.77
CA SER A 55 -4.60 -7.63 -0.27
C SER A 55 -5.15 -6.20 -0.19
N TYR A 56 -5.93 -5.78 -1.19
CA TYR A 56 -6.51 -4.44 -1.21
C TYR A 56 -7.55 -4.21 -0.11
N GLU A 57 -8.25 -5.25 0.34
CA GLU A 57 -9.23 -5.15 1.43
C GLU A 57 -8.59 -5.35 2.80
N VAL A 58 -7.74 -6.38 2.95
CA VAL A 58 -7.09 -6.72 4.23
C VAL A 58 -6.16 -5.61 4.70
N PHE A 59 -5.45 -4.97 3.76
CA PHE A 59 -4.45 -3.93 4.03
C PHE A 59 -4.89 -2.52 3.60
N LYS A 60 -6.20 -2.29 3.43
CA LYS A 60 -6.72 -0.98 2.98
C LYS A 60 -6.32 0.22 3.84
N GLU A 61 -6.11 0.03 5.14
CA GLU A 61 -5.62 1.11 6.03
C GLU A 61 -4.26 1.67 5.58
N LEU A 62 -3.45 0.87 4.88
CA LEU A 62 -2.20 1.28 4.26
C LEU A 62 -2.39 1.62 2.77
N LEU A 63 -3.12 0.80 2.02
CA LEU A 63 -3.21 0.93 0.56
C LEU A 63 -4.09 2.09 0.12
N ASP A 64 -5.19 2.40 0.82
CA ASP A 64 -6.08 3.50 0.45
C ASP A 64 -5.38 4.87 0.47
N PRO A 65 -4.65 5.26 1.54
CA PRO A 65 -3.92 6.52 1.54
C PRO A 65 -2.80 6.56 0.50
N VAL A 66 -2.13 5.42 0.24
CA VAL A 66 -1.10 5.32 -0.81
C VAL A 66 -1.70 5.54 -2.20
N ILE A 67 -2.85 4.91 -2.49
CA ILE A 67 -3.59 5.09 -3.74
C ILE A 67 -4.00 6.55 -3.90
N SER A 68 -4.54 7.16 -2.84
CA SER A 68 -4.96 8.55 -2.85
C SER A 68 -3.80 9.51 -3.14
N ASP A 69 -2.66 9.35 -2.45
CA ASP A 69 -1.47 10.19 -2.68
C ASP A 69 -0.91 10.01 -4.11
N ARG A 70 -0.86 8.77 -4.60
CA ARG A 70 -0.34 8.49 -5.95
C ARG A 70 -1.26 8.97 -7.07
N HIS A 71 -2.58 8.95 -6.86
CA HIS A 71 -3.60 9.27 -7.86
C HIS A 71 -4.26 10.65 -7.62
N GLY A 72 -3.56 11.57 -6.97
CA GLY A 72 -3.99 12.98 -6.89
C GLY A 72 -5.25 13.21 -6.06
N GLY A 73 -5.42 12.45 -4.97
CA GLY A 73 -6.54 12.57 -4.05
C GLY A 73 -7.73 11.66 -4.36
N TYR A 74 -7.57 10.66 -5.24
CA TYR A 74 -8.60 9.66 -5.51
C TYR A 74 -9.01 8.95 -4.22
N LYS A 75 -10.30 9.00 -3.87
CA LYS A 75 -10.81 8.52 -2.59
C LYS A 75 -11.28 7.07 -2.72
N PRO A 76 -11.30 6.29 -1.63
CA PRO A 76 -11.88 4.94 -1.62
C PRO A 76 -13.37 4.91 -2.04
N THR A 77 -14.07 6.03 -1.90
CA THR A 77 -15.48 6.19 -2.29
C THR A 77 -15.67 6.53 -3.77
N ASP A 78 -14.60 6.88 -4.48
CA ASP A 78 -14.67 7.26 -5.89
C ASP A 78 -14.79 5.99 -6.75
N LYS A 79 -15.56 6.07 -7.83
CA LYS A 79 -15.80 4.95 -8.73
C LYS A 79 -14.99 5.10 -10.01
N HIS A 80 -14.22 4.06 -10.34
CA HIS A 80 -13.45 4.04 -11.58
C HIS A 80 -14.41 3.94 -12.77
N LYS A 81 -14.20 4.78 -13.78
CA LYS A 81 -14.95 4.73 -15.04
C LYS A 81 -14.07 4.07 -16.09
N THR A 82 -14.58 3.00 -16.68
CA THR A 82 -14.00 2.35 -17.86
C THR A 82 -14.86 2.69 -19.08
N ASP A 83 -14.23 2.97 -20.23
CA ASP A 83 -14.87 3.23 -21.51
C ASP A 83 -14.56 2.16 -22.57
#